data_AF-A0A945DZM2-F1
#
_entry.id   AF-A0A945DZM2-F1
#
_cell.length_a   1.000
_cell.length_b   1.000
_cell.length_c   1.000
_cell.angle_alpha   90.00
_cell.angle_beta   90.00
_cell.angle_gamma   90.00
#
_symmetry.space_group_name_H-M   'P 1'
#
loop_
_entity.id
_entity.type
_entity.pdbx_description
1 polymer ?
#
loop_
_entity_poly.entity_id
_entity_poly.type
_entity_poly.pdbx_seq_one_letter_code
_entity_poly.pdbx_strand_id
1 'polypeptide(L)'
;MEVFFLLILVLLMVSALTSGFPVAFSLPGSAILSIGLAALCGYLFEGNASAYFVQDGPLEWLSAGVTNFRSLYWDVERDTLIAIPLFIFMGIMLQRSNIAEDLLVTMAQLFGPIPGGLGISVVFVGALLAATTGIVGATVIAMGLISLPAMLEHNYSKSLATGTICASGTLGQIIPPSIVLIILADQLSN
;
A
#
# COMPACT_ATOMS: atom_id res chain seq x y z
N MET A 1 10.99 -14.95 25.92
CA MET A 1 11.71 -13.83 25.26
C MET A 1 11.35 -13.67 23.78
N GLU A 2 10.56 -14.57 23.19
CA GLU A 2 10.16 -14.54 21.77
C GLU A 2 9.36 -13.27 21.40
N VAL A 3 8.43 -12.86 22.26
CA VAL A 3 7.60 -11.65 22.09
C VAL A 3 8.44 -10.37 21.99
N PHE A 4 9.64 -10.36 22.58
CA PHE A 4 10.56 -9.22 22.50
C PHE A 4 11.07 -9.00 21.08
N PHE A 5 11.45 -10.07 20.37
CA PHE A 5 11.92 -9.97 18.98
C PHE A 5 10.79 -9.66 18.01
N LEU A 6 9.57 -10.12 18.29
CA LEU A 6 8.37 -9.69 17.56
C LEU A 6 8.09 -8.19 17.75
N LEU A 7 8.25 -7.66 18.95
CA LEU A 7 8.16 -6.21 19.19
C LEU A 7 9.23 -5.43 18.41
N ILE A 8 10.47 -5.93 18.39
CA ILE A 8 11.55 -5.34 17.59
C ILE A 8 11.20 -5.34 16.10
N LEU A 9 10.68 -6.45 15.57
CA LEU A 9 10.21 -6.53 14.19
C LEU A 9 9.19 -5.42 13.88
N VAL A 10 8.14 -5.31 14.70
CA VAL A 10 7.07 -4.30 14.49
C VAL A 10 7.64 -2.89 14.58
N LEU A 11 8.52 -2.60 15.54
CA LEU A 11 9.14 -1.27 15.67
C LEU A 11 10.05 -0.94 14.49
N LEU A 12 10.83 -1.91 13.99
CA LEU A 12 11.66 -1.74 12.80
C LEU A 12 10.81 -1.49 11.56
N MET A 13 9.71 -2.24 11.38
CA MET A 13 8.76 -2.01 10.30
C MET A 13 8.16 -0.60 10.35
N VAL A 14 7.61 -0.21 11.50
CA VAL A 14 6.97 1.11 11.67
C VAL A 14 7.96 2.24 11.44
N SER A 15 9.16 2.15 12.01
CA SER A 15 10.19 3.19 11.84
C SER A 15 10.69 3.28 10.39
N ALA A 16 10.93 2.15 9.72
CA ALA A 16 11.35 2.13 8.32
C ALA A 16 10.26 2.62 7.35
N LEU A 17 8.98 2.34 7.64
CA LEU A 17 7.87 2.87 6.86
C LEU A 17 7.68 4.38 7.10
N THR A 18 7.83 4.83 8.34
CA THR A 18 7.66 6.25 8.71
C THR A 18 8.81 7.12 8.17
N SER A 19 10.02 6.56 8.01
CA SER A 19 11.15 7.26 7.39
C SER A 19 11.01 7.46 5.89
N GLY A 20 9.95 6.91 5.26
CA GLY A 20 9.73 6.97 3.82
C GLY A 20 10.61 6.01 3.03
N PHE A 21 11.27 5.04 3.69
CA PHE A 21 12.07 4.04 3.01
C PHE A 21 11.17 3.11 2.18
N PRO A 22 11.57 2.70 0.95
CA PRO A 22 10.68 1.93 0.08
C PRO A 22 10.19 0.64 0.73
N VAL A 23 8.87 0.43 0.69
CA VAL A 23 8.18 -0.69 1.36
C VAL A 23 8.78 -2.05 0.99
N ALA A 24 9.20 -2.21 -0.28
CA ALA A 24 9.84 -3.42 -0.79
C ALA A 24 11.10 -3.84 -0.02
N PHE A 25 11.82 -2.88 0.59
CA PHE A 25 12.99 -3.16 1.42
C PHE A 25 12.66 -3.09 2.91
N SER A 26 11.75 -2.22 3.32
CA SER A 26 11.37 -2.05 4.73
C SER A 26 10.79 -3.34 5.34
N LEU A 27 9.90 -4.05 4.63
CA LEU A 27 9.25 -5.25 5.17
C LEU A 27 10.22 -6.45 5.24
N PRO A 28 10.91 -6.86 4.17
CA PRO A 28 11.84 -7.99 4.25
C PRO A 28 13.08 -7.65 5.09
N GLY A 29 13.57 -6.41 5.03
CA GLY A 29 14.74 -5.97 5.79
C GLY A 29 14.50 -6.00 7.30
N SER A 30 13.35 -5.51 7.77
CA SER A 30 12.99 -5.59 9.19
C SER A 30 12.82 -7.04 9.66
N ALA A 31 12.25 -7.92 8.84
CA ALA A 31 12.16 -9.35 9.12
C ALA A 31 13.55 -9.98 9.27
N ILE A 32 14.44 -9.80 8.29
CA ILE A 32 15.81 -10.34 8.31
C ILE A 32 16.58 -9.84 9.54
N LEU A 33 16.50 -8.54 9.84
CA LEU A 33 17.18 -7.95 11.00
C LEU A 33 16.67 -8.54 12.32
N SER A 34 15.35 -8.67 12.48
CA SER A 34 14.75 -9.24 13.69
C SER A 34 15.10 -10.72 13.88
N ILE A 35 15.06 -11.52 12.81
CA ILE A 35 15.44 -12.94 12.81
C ILE A 35 16.93 -13.08 13.12
N GLY A 36 17.78 -12.26 12.51
CA GLY A 36 19.22 -12.24 12.78
C GLY A 36 19.55 -11.87 14.23
N LEU A 37 18.85 -10.88 14.80
CA LEU A 37 19.01 -10.50 16.20
C LEU A 37 18.57 -11.63 17.13
N ALA A 38 17.42 -12.26 16.85
CA ALA A 38 16.91 -13.39 17.62
C ALA A 38 17.89 -14.58 17.60
N ALA A 39 18.42 -14.93 16.42
CA ALA A 39 19.37 -16.02 16.28
C ALA A 39 20.70 -15.73 17.03
N LEU A 40 21.22 -14.51 16.90
CA LEU A 40 22.47 -14.10 17.56
C LEU A 40 22.32 -14.06 19.07
N CYS A 41 21.22 -13.52 19.59
CA CYS A 41 20.94 -13.52 21.02
C CYS A 41 20.69 -14.95 21.53
N GLY A 42 20.01 -15.82 20.78
CA GLY A 42 19.80 -17.22 21.17
C GLY A 42 21.12 -17.96 21.31
N TYR A 43 22.03 -17.76 20.36
CA TYR A 43 23.38 -18.34 20.40
C TYR A 43 24.22 -17.84 21.58
N LEU A 44 24.18 -16.53 21.87
CA LEU A 44 25.01 -15.94 22.94
C LEU A 44 24.50 -16.21 24.36
N PHE A 45 23.18 -16.19 24.57
CA PHE A 45 22.60 -16.29 25.93
C PHE A 45 22.15 -17.70 26.30
N GLU A 46 21.68 -18.49 25.33
CA GLU A 46 21.12 -19.82 25.57
C GLU A 46 21.94 -20.94 24.90
N GLY A 47 23.00 -20.60 24.16
CA GLY A 47 23.85 -21.56 23.45
C GLY A 47 23.17 -22.22 22.26
N ASN A 48 21.95 -21.81 21.91
CA ASN A 48 21.16 -22.35 20.82
C ASN A 48 20.49 -21.22 20.01
N ALA A 49 20.80 -21.15 18.71
CA ALA A 49 20.26 -20.13 17.82
C ALA A 49 18.74 -20.22 17.62
N SER A 50 18.11 -21.38 17.87
CA SER A 50 16.65 -21.54 17.75
C SER A 50 15.87 -21.21 19.01
N ALA A 51 16.52 -20.78 20.09
CA ALA A 51 15.86 -20.71 21.40
C ALA A 51 14.78 -19.64 21.54
N TYR A 52 14.76 -18.65 20.64
CA TYR A 52 13.73 -17.59 20.58
C TYR A 52 12.74 -17.74 19.42
N PHE A 53 12.64 -18.94 18.85
CA PHE A 53 11.72 -19.27 17.76
C PHE A 53 10.68 -20.31 18.25
N VAL A 54 9.40 -20.06 17.96
CA VAL A 54 8.27 -20.91 18.39
C VAL A 54 8.25 -22.23 17.62
N GLN A 55 8.59 -22.20 16.33
CA GLN A 55 8.65 -23.33 15.42
C GLN A 55 9.84 -23.15 14.50
N ASP A 56 10.55 -24.24 14.22
CA ASP A 56 11.73 -24.27 13.35
C ASP A 56 12.86 -23.29 13.75
N GLY A 57 13.96 -23.32 13.01
CA GLY A 57 15.14 -22.48 13.28
C GLY A 57 15.19 -21.19 12.46
N PRO A 58 16.22 -20.35 12.69
CA PRO A 58 16.37 -19.08 11.98
C PRO A 58 16.50 -19.23 10.46
N LEU A 59 17.15 -20.31 10.00
CA LEU A 59 17.38 -20.60 8.60
C LEU A 59 16.06 -20.94 7.89
N GLU A 60 15.21 -21.71 8.56
CA GLU A 60 13.88 -22.08 8.08
C GLU A 60 13.00 -20.84 7.94
N TRP A 61 12.99 -19.94 8.92
CA TRP A 61 12.26 -18.67 8.84
C TRP A 61 12.76 -17.73 7.73
N LEU A 62 14.08 -17.64 7.54
CA LEU A 62 14.67 -16.88 6.43
C LEU A 62 14.31 -17.52 5.08
N SER A 63 14.40 -18.84 4.99
CA SER A 63 14.11 -19.59 3.77
C SER A 63 12.62 -19.60 3.45
N ALA A 64 11.73 -19.53 4.46
CA ALA A 64 10.30 -19.39 4.30
C ALA A 64 9.97 -18.07 3.57
N GLY A 65 10.62 -16.97 3.95
CA GLY A 65 10.49 -15.71 3.22
C GLY A 65 10.89 -15.87 1.75
N VAL A 66 12.07 -16.44 1.48
CA VAL A 66 12.59 -16.63 0.12
C VAL A 66 11.74 -17.59 -0.70
N THR A 67 11.26 -18.70 -0.12
CA THR A 67 10.46 -19.71 -0.81
C THR A 67 9.07 -19.21 -1.14
N ASN A 68 8.43 -18.44 -0.24
CA ASN A 68 7.17 -17.74 -0.53
C ASN A 68 7.35 -16.67 -1.63
N PHE A 69 8.44 -15.91 -1.62
CA PHE A 69 8.73 -15.00 -2.74
C PHE A 69 9.03 -15.75 -4.03
N ARG A 70 9.80 -16.84 -3.96
CA ARG A 70 10.17 -17.63 -5.14
C ARG A 70 8.96 -18.33 -5.76
N SER A 71 8.01 -18.85 -4.97
CA SER A 71 6.79 -19.45 -5.51
C SER A 71 5.92 -18.43 -6.25
N LEU A 72 5.93 -17.16 -5.83
CA LEU A 72 5.27 -16.06 -6.54
C LEU A 72 5.90 -15.74 -7.91
N TYR A 73 7.23 -15.87 -8.06
CA TYR A 73 7.95 -15.47 -9.28
C TYR A 73 8.28 -16.63 -10.25
N TRP A 74 8.40 -17.86 -9.76
CA TRP A 74 8.88 -19.00 -10.54
C TRP A 74 7.78 -19.64 -11.40
N ASP A 75 6.51 -19.32 -11.13
CA ASP A 75 5.38 -19.82 -11.88
C ASP A 75 5.04 -18.87 -13.05
N VAL A 76 5.77 -19.06 -14.15
CA VAL A 76 5.67 -18.22 -15.36
C VAL A 76 4.29 -18.29 -16.02
N GLU A 77 3.45 -19.26 -15.62
CA GLU A 77 2.10 -19.49 -16.14
C GLU A 77 0.99 -18.76 -15.34
N ARG A 78 1.32 -17.94 -14.33
CA ARG A 78 0.30 -17.10 -13.69
C ARG A 78 -0.11 -15.94 -14.59
N ASP A 79 -1.12 -16.16 -15.43
CA ASP A 79 -1.83 -15.13 -16.20
C ASP A 79 -2.20 -13.92 -15.34
N THR A 80 -2.44 -14.14 -14.04
CA THR A 80 -2.71 -13.11 -13.04
C THR A 80 -1.62 -12.05 -12.95
N LEU A 81 -0.35 -12.41 -13.12
CA LEU A 81 0.78 -11.47 -13.03
C LEU A 81 0.87 -10.54 -14.25
N ILE A 82 0.37 -10.97 -15.42
CA ILE A 82 0.27 -10.12 -16.63
C ILE A 82 -0.74 -8.99 -16.41
N ALA A 83 -1.75 -9.20 -15.57
CA ALA A 83 -2.71 -8.15 -15.22
C ALA A 83 -2.01 -6.96 -14.54
N ILE A 84 -0.96 -7.18 -13.73
CA ILE A 84 -0.30 -6.13 -12.95
C ILE A 84 0.33 -5.05 -13.86
N PRO A 85 1.22 -5.37 -14.83
CA PRO A 85 1.74 -4.37 -15.77
C PRO A 85 0.67 -3.67 -16.59
N LEU A 86 -0.37 -4.40 -17.04
CA LEU A 86 -1.47 -3.82 -17.81
C LEU A 86 -2.30 -2.83 -16.98
N PHE A 87 -2.52 -3.13 -15.70
CA PHE A 87 -3.19 -2.22 -14.77
C PHE A 87 -2.34 -0.99 -14.45
N ILE A 88 -1.04 -1.15 -14.22
CA ILE A 88 -0.12 -0.03 -14.04
C ILE A 88 -0.12 0.85 -15.29
N PHE A 89 -0.07 0.25 -16.48
CA PHE A 89 -0.11 0.98 -17.74
C PHE A 89 -1.40 1.80 -17.90
N MET A 90 -2.56 1.18 -17.64
CA MET A 90 -3.85 1.87 -17.64
C MET A 90 -3.87 3.04 -16.65
N GLY A 91 -3.43 2.82 -15.41
CA GLY A 91 -3.37 3.87 -14.39
C GLY A 91 -2.49 5.05 -14.81
N ILE A 92 -1.32 4.79 -15.39
CA ILE A 92 -0.41 5.83 -15.89
C ILE A 92 -1.04 6.56 -17.09
N MET A 93 -1.68 5.85 -18.03
CA MET A 93 -2.36 6.48 -19.17
C MET A 93 -3.51 7.39 -18.74
N LEU A 94 -4.33 6.97 -17.77
CA LEU A 94 -5.40 7.79 -17.21
C LEU A 94 -4.85 9.03 -16.47
N GLN A 95 -3.74 8.87 -15.75
CA GLN A 95 -3.10 10.00 -15.07
C GLN A 95 -2.44 10.98 -16.05
N ARG A 96 -1.83 10.49 -17.13
CA ARG A 96 -1.11 11.31 -18.13
C ARG A 96 -2.02 11.97 -19.16
N SER A 97 -3.26 11.52 -19.29
CA SER A 97 -4.25 12.06 -20.23
C SER A 97 -5.01 13.28 -19.69
N ASN A 98 -4.73 13.74 -18.48
CA ASN A 98 -5.44 14.81 -17.77
C ASN A 98 -6.95 14.55 -17.54
N ILE A 99 -7.45 13.35 -17.84
CA ILE A 99 -8.84 12.94 -17.58
C ILE A 99 -9.22 13.12 -16.10
N ALA A 100 -8.25 12.94 -15.20
CA ALA A 100 -8.40 13.18 -13.76
C ALA A 100 -8.91 14.59 -13.42
N GLU A 101 -8.34 15.60 -14.07
CA GLU A 101 -8.64 17.01 -13.81
C GLU A 101 -9.99 17.39 -14.43
N ASP A 102 -10.24 16.95 -15.66
CA ASP A 102 -11.53 17.15 -16.35
C ASP A 102 -12.69 16.49 -15.60
N LEU A 103 -12.47 15.29 -15.05
CA LEU A 103 -13.45 14.59 -14.20
C LEU A 103 -13.73 15.38 -12.92
N LEU A 104 -12.71 15.95 -12.27
CA LEU A 104 -12.88 16.77 -11.08
C LEU A 104 -13.74 17.99 -11.38
N VAL A 105 -13.43 18.73 -12.45
CA VAL A 105 -14.18 19.92 -12.86
C VAL A 105 -15.63 19.56 -13.20
N THR A 106 -15.84 18.49 -13.96
CA THR A 106 -17.17 18.03 -14.36
C THR A 106 -18.00 17.59 -13.16
N MET A 107 -17.41 16.84 -12.23
CA MET A 107 -18.10 16.42 -11.01
C MET A 107 -18.39 17.60 -10.09
N ALA A 108 -17.47 18.57 -9.98
CA ALA A 108 -17.69 19.80 -9.22
C ALA A 108 -18.84 20.63 -9.80
N GLN A 109 -19.02 20.65 -11.12
CA GLN A 109 -20.18 21.27 -11.76
C GLN A 109 -21.47 20.48 -11.51
N LEU A 110 -21.39 19.14 -11.61
CA LEU A 110 -22.54 18.25 -11.38
C LEU A 110 -23.07 18.36 -9.95
N PHE A 111 -22.18 18.37 -8.95
CA PHE A 111 -22.53 18.45 -7.54
C PHE A 111 -22.50 19.88 -6.98
N GLY A 112 -22.11 20.88 -7.77
CA GLY A 112 -22.04 22.29 -7.37
C GLY A 112 -23.30 22.87 -6.73
N PRO A 113 -24.53 22.48 -7.14
CA PRO A 113 -25.77 22.90 -6.48
C PRO A 113 -25.95 22.36 -5.05
N ILE A 114 -25.21 21.31 -4.68
CA ILE A 114 -25.33 20.64 -3.39
C ILE A 114 -24.35 21.29 -2.41
N PRO A 115 -24.78 21.66 -1.18
CA PRO A 115 -23.85 22.14 -0.15
C PRO A 115 -22.81 21.04 0.15
N GLY A 116 -21.53 21.35 -0.08
CA GLY A 116 -20.44 20.37 0.03
C GLY A 116 -20.10 19.63 -1.28
N GLY A 117 -20.69 20.02 -2.41
CA GLY A 117 -20.55 19.33 -3.69
C GLY A 117 -19.11 19.12 -4.17
N LEU A 118 -18.22 20.08 -3.91
CA LEU A 118 -16.80 19.94 -4.22
C LEU A 118 -16.15 18.81 -3.41
N GLY A 119 -16.46 18.67 -2.12
CA GLY A 119 -15.98 17.56 -1.30
C GLY A 119 -16.48 16.20 -1.78
N ILE A 120 -17.76 16.12 -2.18
CA ILE A 120 -18.35 14.89 -2.76
C ILE A 120 -17.62 14.53 -4.06
N SER A 121 -17.34 15.52 -4.89
CA SER A 121 -16.61 15.35 -6.15
C SER A 121 -15.21 14.80 -5.92
N VAL A 122 -14.50 15.31 -4.90
CA VAL A 122 -13.17 14.80 -4.52
C VAL A 122 -13.24 13.34 -4.06
N VAL A 123 -14.26 12.95 -3.28
CA VAL A 123 -14.43 11.54 -2.89
C VAL A 123 -14.68 10.66 -4.10
N PHE A 124 -15.58 11.05 -5.00
CA PHE A 124 -15.94 10.24 -6.17
C PHE A 124 -14.79 10.11 -7.17
N VAL A 125 -14.20 11.23 -7.55
CA VAL A 125 -13.08 11.25 -8.50
C VAL A 125 -11.84 10.62 -7.88
N GLY A 126 -11.56 10.91 -6.61
CA GLY A 126 -10.48 10.29 -5.86
C GLY A 126 -10.63 8.78 -5.78
N ALA A 127 -11.84 8.27 -5.50
CA ALA A 127 -12.11 6.85 -5.47
C ALA A 127 -11.96 6.20 -6.85
N LEU A 128 -12.46 6.83 -7.92
CA LEU A 128 -12.41 6.28 -9.28
C LEU A 128 -10.97 6.24 -9.81
N LEU A 129 -10.20 7.31 -9.59
CA LEU A 129 -8.77 7.32 -9.93
C LEU A 129 -7.97 6.35 -9.07
N ALA A 130 -8.23 6.30 -7.76
CA ALA A 130 -7.55 5.37 -6.87
C ALA A 130 -7.85 3.91 -7.24
N ALA A 131 -9.08 3.60 -7.66
CA ALA A 131 -9.46 2.27 -8.12
C ALA A 131 -8.60 1.86 -9.32
N THR A 132 -8.45 2.74 -10.31
CA THR A 132 -7.70 2.42 -11.52
C THR A 132 -6.20 2.22 -11.31
N THR A 133 -5.60 2.88 -10.31
CA THR A 133 -4.17 2.76 -10.01
C THR A 133 -3.86 1.68 -8.98
N GLY A 134 -4.78 1.35 -8.08
CA GLY A 134 -4.58 0.41 -6.98
C GLY A 134 -3.52 0.85 -5.94
N ILE A 135 -2.98 2.07 -6.05
CA ILE A 135 -1.88 2.58 -5.23
C ILE A 135 -2.32 3.86 -4.52
N VAL A 136 -2.56 3.74 -3.21
CA VAL A 136 -3.04 4.85 -2.36
C VAL A 136 -2.08 6.04 -2.40
N GLY A 137 -0.77 5.81 -2.30
CA GLY A 137 0.23 6.88 -2.21
C GLY A 137 0.27 7.79 -3.46
N ALA A 138 0.27 7.19 -4.66
CA ALA A 138 0.33 7.94 -5.91
C ALA A 138 -0.91 8.82 -6.11
N THR A 139 -2.10 8.26 -5.82
CA THR A 139 -3.36 8.98 -6.00
C THR A 139 -3.53 10.10 -4.98
N VAL A 140 -3.15 9.89 -3.72
CA VAL A 140 -3.22 10.94 -2.68
C VAL A 140 -2.30 12.11 -3.03
N ILE A 141 -1.12 11.85 -3.58
CA ILE A 141 -0.22 12.93 -4.03
C ILE A 141 -0.84 13.68 -5.21
N ALA A 142 -1.36 12.97 -6.21
CA ALA A 142 -1.98 13.60 -7.39
C ALA A 142 -3.21 14.45 -6.99
N MET A 143 -4.14 13.88 -6.24
CA MET A 143 -5.31 14.59 -5.72
C MET A 143 -4.93 15.69 -4.73
N GLY A 144 -3.84 15.53 -3.98
CA GLY A 144 -3.29 16.58 -3.12
C GLY A 144 -2.79 17.78 -3.91
N LEU A 145 -2.18 17.57 -5.08
CA LEU A 145 -1.70 18.66 -5.93
C LEU A 145 -2.83 19.36 -6.69
N ILE A 146 -3.87 18.63 -7.09
CA ILE A 146 -4.97 19.16 -7.92
C ILE A 146 -6.13 19.66 -7.05
N SER A 147 -6.61 18.83 -6.12
CA SER A 147 -7.87 19.04 -5.40
C SER A 147 -7.72 19.88 -4.12
N LEU A 148 -6.59 19.77 -3.41
CA LEU A 148 -6.35 20.53 -2.19
C LEU A 148 -6.40 22.05 -2.41
N PRO A 149 -5.71 22.65 -3.42
CA PRO A 149 -5.81 24.09 -3.64
C PRO A 149 -7.24 24.51 -3.96
N ALA A 150 -7.93 23.77 -4.84
CA ALA A 150 -9.32 24.06 -5.21
C ALA A 150 -10.28 24.03 -4.00
N MET A 151 -10.11 23.07 -3.08
CA MET A 151 -10.91 23.00 -1.86
C MET A 151 -10.65 24.18 -0.91
N LEU A 152 -9.39 24.61 -0.78
CA LEU A 152 -9.02 25.73 0.09
C LEU A 152 -9.53 27.07 -0.45
N GLU A 153 -9.52 27.27 -1.77
CA GLU A 153 -10.12 28.44 -2.42
C GLU A 153 -11.63 28.54 -2.17
N HIS A 154 -12.30 27.38 -2.04
CA HIS A 154 -13.72 27.28 -1.68
C HIS A 154 -13.96 27.25 -0.16
N ASN A 155 -13.01 27.71 0.65
CA ASN A 155 -13.10 27.83 2.11
C ASN A 155 -13.36 26.51 2.87
N TYR A 156 -12.96 25.37 2.30
CA TYR A 156 -12.94 24.13 3.09
C TYR A 156 -11.87 24.21 4.17
N SER A 157 -12.17 23.67 5.36
CA SER A 157 -11.14 23.55 6.40
C SER A 157 -10.02 22.62 5.94
N LYS A 158 -8.76 22.95 6.28
CA LYS A 158 -7.58 22.12 5.93
C LYS A 158 -7.73 20.67 6.40
N SER A 159 -8.26 20.46 7.60
CA SER A 159 -8.48 19.12 8.16
C SER A 159 -9.50 18.32 7.35
N LEU A 160 -10.61 18.94 6.95
CA LEU A 160 -11.60 18.29 6.11
C LEU A 160 -11.05 17.99 4.71
N ALA A 161 -10.37 18.95 4.07
CA ALA A 161 -9.83 18.76 2.72
C ALA A 161 -8.78 17.64 2.68
N THR A 162 -7.78 17.71 3.56
CA THR A 162 -6.73 16.68 3.63
C THR A 162 -7.27 15.32 4.04
N GLY A 163 -8.15 15.27 5.05
CA GLY A 163 -8.80 14.04 5.48
C GLY A 163 -9.64 13.40 4.38
N THR A 164 -10.41 14.19 3.63
CA THR A 164 -11.24 13.71 2.52
C THR A 164 -10.38 13.16 1.37
N ILE A 165 -9.31 13.86 1.00
CA ILE A 165 -8.37 13.39 -0.03
C ILE A 165 -7.71 12.07 0.40
N CYS A 166 -7.19 12.00 1.62
CA CYS A 166 -6.58 10.78 2.16
C CYS A 166 -7.57 9.61 2.22
N ALA A 167 -8.80 9.85 2.69
CA ALA A 167 -9.85 8.84 2.74
C ALA A 167 -10.30 8.38 1.35
N SER A 168 -10.41 9.28 0.38
CA SER A 168 -10.77 8.91 -0.99
C SER A 168 -9.71 8.02 -1.65
N GLY A 169 -8.43 8.23 -1.30
CA GLY A 169 -7.32 7.44 -1.83
C GLY A 169 -7.34 5.98 -1.38
N THR A 170 -7.89 5.68 -0.19
CA THR A 170 -7.95 4.30 0.32
C THR A 170 -9.07 3.49 -0.31
N LEU A 171 -10.14 4.14 -0.79
CA LEU A 171 -11.26 3.49 -1.47
C LEU A 171 -10.84 2.74 -2.74
N GLY A 172 -9.76 3.19 -3.38
CA GLY A 172 -9.20 2.54 -4.56
C GLY A 172 -8.72 1.10 -4.35
N GLN A 173 -8.42 0.72 -3.10
CA GLN A 173 -8.04 -0.67 -2.82
C GLN A 173 -9.23 -1.64 -2.91
N ILE A 174 -10.45 -1.14 -2.72
CA ILE A 174 -11.67 -1.95 -2.61
C ILE A 174 -12.45 -2.02 -3.93
N ILE A 175 -12.38 -0.98 -4.77
CA ILE A 175 -13.14 -0.91 -6.01
C ILE A 175 -12.39 -1.67 -7.12
N PRO A 176 -12.97 -2.71 -7.74
CA PRO A 176 -12.39 -3.35 -8.91
C PRO A 176 -12.28 -2.36 -10.07
N PRO A 177 -11.17 -2.34 -10.83
CA PRO A 177 -10.05 -3.28 -10.80
C PRO A 177 -8.93 -2.90 -9.81
N SER A 178 -8.62 -3.77 -8.83
CA SER A 178 -7.61 -3.48 -7.79
C SER A 178 -6.53 -4.57 -7.77
N ILE A 179 -5.26 -4.16 -7.83
CA ILE A 179 -4.10 -5.06 -7.74
C ILE A 179 -4.15 -5.87 -6.44
N VAL A 180 -4.59 -5.25 -5.33
CA VAL A 180 -4.71 -5.92 -4.03
C VAL A 180 -5.75 -7.03 -4.09
N LEU A 181 -6.92 -6.76 -4.69
CA LEU A 181 -7.97 -7.77 -4.87
C LEU A 181 -7.54 -8.91 -5.79
N ILE A 182 -6.83 -8.59 -6.88
CA ILE A 182 -6.29 -9.58 -7.81
C ILE A 182 -5.31 -10.52 -7.10
N ILE A 183 -4.37 -9.96 -6.35
CA ILE A 183 -3.38 -10.75 -5.59
C ILE A 183 -4.06 -11.57 -4.49
N LEU A 184 -5.01 -11.00 -3.75
CA LEU A 184 -5.75 -11.74 -2.73
C LEU A 184 -6.54 -12.91 -3.31
N ALA A 185 -7.22 -12.72 -4.45
CA ALA A 185 -7.95 -13.79 -5.13
C ALA A 185 -7.02 -14.93 -5.58
N ASP A 186 -5.83 -14.58 -6.05
CA ASP A 186 -4.79 -15.51 -6.51
C ASP A 186 -4.14 -16.30 -5.36
N GLN A 187 -4.00 -15.69 -4.19
CA GLN A 187 -3.53 -16.37 -2.97
C GLN A 187 -4.59 -17.29 -2.36
N LEU A 188 -5.88 -16.92 -2.43
CA LEU A 188 -6.98 -17.72 -1.88
C LEU A 188 -7.38 -18.91 -2.77
N SER A 189 -7.02 -18.89 -4.06
CA SER A 189 -7.35 -19.97 -5.00
C SER A 189 -6.37 -21.16 -4.94
N ASN A 190 -5.23 -21.00 -4.25
CA ASN A 190 -4.22 -22.04 -4.03
C ASN A 190 -4.20 -22.52 -2.58
#